data_AF-A0A8J5JRN2-F1
#
_entry.id   AF-A0A8J5JRN2-F1
#
_cell.length_a   1.000
_cell.length_b   1.000
_cell.length_c   1.000
_cell.angle_alpha   90.00
_cell.angle_beta   90.00
_cell.angle_gamma   90.00
#
_symmetry.space_group_name_H-M   'P 1'
#
loop_
_entity.id
_entity.type
_entity.pdbx_description
1 polymer ?
#
loop_
_entity_poly.entity_id
_entity_poly.type
_entity_poly.pdbx_seq_one_letter_code
_entity_poly.pdbx_strand_id
1 'polypeptide(L)'
;YTNSGQEIGSVGSIDLSYYYTYGVLLRVPQSQLPKATNTQVFVTFLWIYAIVLTIAYCTNLTAFLLVNKAPASVETIRELHDSDLKVAGMGQFYKKELAAASDPYLKGLTNIYEGQSSTEEAYQKVLKGTAVFLQNRAFVEFIARTKFT
;
A
#
# COMPACT_ATOMS: atom_id res chain seq x y z
N TYR A 1 -13.21 61.15 13.07
CA TYR A 1 -13.88 59.85 13.31
C TYR A 1 -14.61 59.41 12.03
N THR A 2 -13.90 58.95 11.00
CA THR A 2 -14.53 58.52 9.72
C THR A 2 -13.71 57.45 8.98
N ASN A 3 -12.91 56.64 9.68
CA ASN A 3 -12.09 55.59 9.02
C ASN A 3 -12.64 54.16 9.20
N SER A 4 -13.58 53.94 10.12
CA SER A 4 -14.11 52.59 10.42
C SER A 4 -15.15 52.09 9.44
N GLY A 5 -15.81 52.95 8.67
CA GLY A 5 -16.89 52.56 7.75
C GLY A 5 -16.43 52.06 6.38
N GLN A 6 -15.22 52.43 5.94
CA GLN A 6 -14.72 52.09 4.60
C GLN A 6 -13.94 50.78 4.58
N GLU A 7 -13.30 50.39 5.70
CA GLU A 7 -12.63 49.10 5.84
C GLU A 7 -13.61 47.93 5.86
N ILE A 8 -14.81 48.10 6.44
CA ILE A 8 -15.83 47.04 6.52
C ILE A 8 -16.35 46.64 5.11
N GLY A 9 -16.46 47.60 4.19
CA GLY A 9 -16.84 47.33 2.79
C GLY A 9 -15.73 46.67 1.95
N SER A 10 -14.46 46.98 2.25
CA SER A 10 -13.30 46.33 1.63
C SER A 10 -13.17 44.88 2.09
N VAL A 11 -13.30 44.61 3.39
CA VAL A 11 -13.22 43.25 3.96
C VAL A 11 -14.33 42.35 3.41
N GLY A 12 -15.58 42.84 3.33
CA GLY A 12 -16.68 42.07 2.72
C GLY A 12 -16.47 41.76 1.23
N SER A 13 -15.76 42.63 0.51
CA SER A 13 -15.40 42.40 -0.90
C SER A 13 -14.27 41.37 -1.06
N ILE A 14 -13.33 41.34 -0.11
CA ILE A 14 -12.23 40.36 -0.06
C ILE A 14 -12.78 38.98 0.29
N ASP A 15 -13.69 38.90 1.26
CA ASP A 15 -14.35 37.65 1.63
C ASP A 15 -15.11 37.06 0.44
N LEU A 16 -15.89 37.88 -0.26
CA LEU A 16 -16.62 37.46 -1.46
C LEU A 16 -15.68 37.01 -2.58
N SER A 17 -14.54 37.69 -2.75
CA SER A 17 -13.49 37.33 -3.73
C SER A 17 -12.80 36.01 -3.36
N TYR A 18 -12.60 35.75 -2.07
CA TYR A 18 -12.04 34.50 -1.57
C TYR A 18 -13.00 33.33 -1.84
N TYR A 19 -14.28 33.47 -1.50
CA TYR A 19 -15.30 32.45 -1.81
C TYR A 19 -15.44 32.20 -3.31
N TYR A 20 -15.36 33.26 -4.13
CA TYR A 20 -15.37 33.15 -5.58
C TYR A 20 -14.17 32.33 -6.10
N THR A 21 -12.96 32.64 -5.64
CA THR A 21 -11.74 31.94 -6.04
C THR A 21 -11.77 30.47 -5.58
N TYR A 22 -12.29 30.22 -4.37
CA TYR A 22 -12.48 28.88 -3.83
C TYR A 22 -13.51 28.07 -4.63
N GLY A 23 -14.62 28.69 -5.07
CA GLY A 23 -15.60 28.05 -5.95
C GLY A 23 -15.05 27.69 -7.33
N VAL A 24 -14.19 28.56 -7.89
CA VAL A 24 -13.46 28.30 -9.14
C VAL A 24 -12.51 27.11 -8.99
N LEU A 25 -11.78 27.02 -7.86
CA LEU A 25 -10.91 25.89 -7.53
C LEU A 25 -11.68 24.58 -7.35
N LEU A 26 -12.86 24.62 -6.74
CA LEU A 26 -13.73 23.46 -6.55
C LEU A 26 -14.54 23.09 -7.81
N ARG A 27 -14.27 23.74 -8.95
CA ARG A 27 -14.96 23.51 -10.24
C ARG A 27 -16.48 23.68 -10.15
N VAL A 28 -16.97 24.50 -9.22
CA VAL A 28 -18.39 24.79 -9.07
C VAL A 28 -18.78 25.82 -10.12
N PRO A 29 -19.81 25.58 -10.96
CA PRO A 29 -20.24 26.55 -11.95
C PRO A 29 -20.70 27.84 -11.25
N GLN A 30 -19.97 28.93 -11.48
CA GLN A 30 -20.34 30.26 -11.01
C GLN A 30 -21.18 30.94 -12.09
N SER A 31 -22.27 31.61 -11.69
CA SER A 31 -23.19 32.27 -12.61
C SER A 31 -22.60 33.53 -13.27
N GLN A 32 -21.48 34.06 -12.75
CA GLN A 32 -20.85 35.28 -13.22
C GLN A 32 -19.42 35.03 -13.72
N LEU A 33 -19.24 35.23 -15.03
CA LEU A 33 -17.93 35.20 -15.70
C LEU A 33 -17.28 36.59 -15.64
N PRO A 34 -15.99 36.69 -15.30
CA PRO A 34 -15.30 37.97 -15.26
C PRO A 34 -15.11 38.47 -16.69
N LYS A 35 -15.52 39.72 -16.94
CA LYS A 35 -15.47 40.36 -18.28
C LYS A 35 -14.08 40.88 -18.65
N ALA A 36 -13.17 41.02 -17.68
CA ALA A 36 -11.83 41.53 -17.90
C ALA A 36 -10.87 40.42 -18.38
N THR A 37 -10.11 40.69 -19.45
CA THR A 37 -9.19 39.73 -20.11
C THR A 37 -8.17 39.12 -19.15
N ASN A 38 -7.59 39.93 -18.26
CA ASN A 38 -6.56 39.45 -17.32
C ASN A 38 -7.12 38.46 -16.29
N THR A 39 -8.35 38.67 -15.83
CA THR A 39 -9.01 37.80 -14.85
C THR A 39 -9.40 36.47 -15.49
N GLN A 40 -9.73 36.43 -16.77
CA GLN A 40 -10.01 35.19 -17.50
C GLN A 40 -8.78 34.28 -17.56
N VAL A 41 -7.61 34.83 -17.90
CA VAL A 41 -6.35 34.07 -17.93
C VAL A 41 -6.02 33.47 -16.56
N PHE A 42 -6.21 34.25 -15.49
CA PHE A 42 -6.00 33.78 -14.12
C PHE A 42 -6.97 32.65 -13.74
N VAL A 43 -8.26 32.79 -14.08
CA VAL A 43 -9.28 31.75 -13.84
C VAL A 43 -8.96 30.47 -14.61
N THR A 44 -8.53 30.57 -15.87
CA THR A 44 -8.13 29.39 -16.66
C THR A 44 -6.91 28.68 -16.06
N PHE A 45 -5.92 29.42 -15.57
CA PHE A 45 -4.76 28.84 -14.89
C PHE A 45 -5.15 28.09 -13.61
N LEU A 46 -6.00 28.70 -12.76
CA LEU A 46 -6.53 28.05 -11.56
C LEU A 46 -7.34 26.79 -11.88
N TRP A 47 -8.11 26.82 -12.98
CA TRP A 47 -8.88 25.67 -13.43
C TRP A 47 -7.98 24.50 -13.87
N ILE A 48 -6.91 24.79 -14.62
CA ILE A 48 -5.91 23.77 -15.00
C ILE A 48 -5.21 23.21 -13.75
N TYR A 49 -4.82 24.08 -12.82
CA TYR A 49 -4.21 23.67 -11.55
C TYR A 49 -5.10 22.71 -10.76
N ALA A 50 -6.40 23.03 -10.62
CA ALA A 50 -7.37 22.18 -9.93
C ALA A 50 -7.53 20.80 -10.61
N ILE A 51 -7.49 20.74 -11.95
CA ILE A 51 -7.53 19.48 -12.71
C ILE A 51 -6.30 18.64 -12.42
N VAL A 52 -5.10 19.23 -12.51
CA VAL A 52 -3.84 18.53 -12.24
C VAL A 52 -3.82 17.99 -10.81
N LEU A 53 -4.23 18.80 -9.83
CA LEU A 53 -4.30 18.40 -8.43
C LEU A 53 -5.27 17.23 -8.21
N THR A 54 -6.45 17.30 -8.83
CA THR A 54 -7.47 16.23 -8.74
C THR A 54 -6.96 14.93 -9.34
N ILE A 55 -6.34 14.98 -10.53
CA ILE A 55 -5.76 13.81 -11.19
C ILE A 55 -4.62 13.22 -10.35
N ALA A 56 -3.73 14.05 -9.80
CA ALA A 56 -2.64 13.59 -8.93
C ALA A 56 -3.18 12.90 -7.66
N TYR A 57 -4.23 13.44 -7.05
CA TYR A 57 -4.89 12.80 -5.91
C TYR A 57 -5.56 11.48 -6.29
N CYS A 58 -6.36 11.48 -7.37
CA CYS A 58 -7.03 10.28 -7.86
C CYS A 58 -6.04 9.19 -8.25
N THR A 59 -4.94 9.52 -8.92
CA THR A 59 -3.91 8.55 -9.31
C THR A 59 -3.21 7.94 -8.11
N ASN A 60 -2.86 8.73 -7.09
CA ASN A 60 -2.29 8.19 -5.85
C ASN A 60 -3.30 7.31 -5.10
N LEU A 61 -4.55 7.75 -5.01
CA LEU A 61 -5.63 6.96 -4.41
C LEU A 61 -5.86 5.64 -5.17
N THR A 62 -5.94 5.69 -6.49
CA THR A 62 -6.08 4.52 -7.36
C THR A 62 -4.87 3.60 -7.26
N ALA A 63 -3.65 4.15 -7.18
CA ALA A 63 -2.45 3.36 -6.95
C ALA A 63 -2.52 2.63 -5.61
N PHE A 64 -2.93 3.31 -4.54
CA PHE A 64 -3.13 2.67 -3.24
C PHE A 64 -4.20 1.58 -3.27
N LEU A 65 -5.33 1.80 -3.94
CA LEU A 65 -6.41 0.83 -4.07
C LEU A 65 -6.06 -0.36 -4.97
N LEU A 66 -5.26 -0.12 -6.02
CA LEU A 66 -4.83 -1.16 -6.96
C LEU A 66 -3.71 -2.02 -6.38
N VAL A 67 -2.86 -1.46 -5.53
CA VAL A 67 -1.84 -2.23 -4.82
C VAL A 67 -2.54 -3.10 -3.77
N ASN A 68 -2.94 -4.30 -4.19
CA ASN A 68 -3.18 -5.40 -3.27
C ASN A 68 -1.80 -5.77 -2.70
N LYS A 69 -1.42 -5.17 -1.56
CA LYS A 69 -0.21 -5.59 -0.85
C LYS A 69 -0.40 -7.05 -0.49
N ALA A 70 0.31 -7.94 -1.20
CA ALA A 70 0.52 -9.29 -0.72
C ALA A 70 0.96 -9.17 0.75
N PRO A 71 0.38 -9.94 1.68
CA PRO A 71 0.79 -9.88 3.07
C PRO A 71 2.32 -9.99 3.13
N ALA A 72 2.94 -9.18 3.98
CA ALA A 72 4.40 -9.10 4.10
C ALA A 72 4.98 -10.51 4.02
N SER A 73 5.66 -10.81 2.92
CA SER A 73 6.25 -12.12 2.74
C SER A 73 7.32 -12.26 3.80
N VAL A 74 7.38 -13.43 4.46
CA VAL A 74 8.49 -13.73 5.34
C VAL A 74 9.70 -13.96 4.44
N GLU A 75 10.47 -12.90 4.21
CA GLU A 75 11.61 -12.91 3.29
C GLU A 75 12.87 -13.43 3.97
N THR A 76 12.93 -13.34 5.30
CA THR A 76 14.10 -13.75 6.09
C THR A 76 13.79 -14.84 7.11
N ILE A 77 14.80 -15.67 7.38
CA ILE A 77 14.76 -16.70 8.43
C ILE A 77 14.53 -16.09 9.82
N ARG A 78 14.99 -14.85 10.03
CA ARG A 78 14.76 -14.09 11.26
C ARG A 78 13.29 -13.75 11.45
N GLU A 79 12.65 -13.22 10.41
CA GLU A 79 11.21 -12.96 10.44
C GLU A 79 10.42 -14.24 10.59
N LEU A 80 10.87 -15.37 10.02
CA LEU A 80 10.24 -16.67 10.22
C LEU A 80 10.33 -17.13 11.67
N HIS A 81 11.49 -16.95 12.30
CA HIS A 81 11.71 -17.29 13.70
C HIS A 81 10.85 -16.41 14.63
N ASP A 82 10.70 -15.13 14.31
CA ASP A 82 9.91 -14.19 15.10
C ASP A 82 8.39 -14.34 14.82
N SER A 83 8.02 -14.95 13.69
CA SER A 83 6.64 -15.31 13.38
C SER A 83 6.20 -16.59 14.10
N ASP A 84 4.94 -16.67 14.52
CA ASP A 84 4.34 -17.88 15.13
C ASP A 84 3.97 -18.95 14.08
N LEU A 85 4.64 -18.95 12.93
CA LEU A 85 4.37 -19.88 11.84
C LEU A 85 5.15 -21.18 12.02
N LYS A 86 4.43 -22.31 11.93
CA LYS A 86 5.04 -23.64 12.01
C LYS A 86 5.81 -23.97 10.74
N VAL A 87 6.90 -24.73 10.86
CA VAL A 87 7.68 -25.18 9.69
C VAL A 87 7.32 -26.62 9.36
N ALA A 88 6.77 -26.86 8.18
CA ALA A 88 6.42 -28.20 7.68
C ALA A 88 7.45 -28.68 6.66
N GLY A 89 7.92 -29.92 6.83
CA GLY A 89 8.86 -30.56 5.91
C GLY A 89 8.67 -32.07 5.87
N MET A 90 9.27 -32.71 4.86
CA MET A 90 9.18 -34.16 4.69
C MET A 90 10.12 -34.87 5.69
N GLY A 91 9.55 -35.70 6.56
CA GLY A 91 10.31 -36.49 7.53
C GLY A 91 11.15 -35.64 8.50
N GLN A 92 12.23 -36.23 9.02
CA GLN A 92 13.12 -35.58 9.99
C GLN A 92 14.46 -35.12 9.40
N PHE A 93 14.67 -35.27 8.09
CA PHE A 93 15.93 -34.89 7.45
C PHE A 93 16.26 -33.41 7.73
N TYR A 94 15.36 -32.50 7.36
CA TYR A 94 15.57 -31.07 7.57
C TYR A 94 15.67 -30.69 9.04
N LYS A 95 14.99 -31.41 9.95
CA LYS A 95 15.14 -31.18 11.40
C LYS A 95 16.57 -31.42 11.88
N LYS A 96 17.22 -32.48 11.37
CA LYS A 96 18.61 -32.82 11.72
C LYS A 96 19.58 -31.80 11.15
N GLU A 97 19.37 -31.38 9.90
CA GLU A 97 20.20 -30.34 9.26
C GLU A 97 20.07 -28.99 9.97
N LEU A 98 18.86 -28.59 10.37
CA LEU A 98 18.63 -27.37 11.15
C LEU A 98 19.31 -27.44 12.53
N ALA A 99 19.33 -28.61 13.16
CA ALA A 99 20.02 -28.80 14.44
C ALA A 99 21.55 -28.77 14.30
N ALA A 100 22.08 -29.21 13.16
CA ALA A 100 23.50 -29.18 12.83
C ALA A 100 24.00 -27.80 12.37
N ALA A 101 23.09 -26.93 11.91
CA ALA A 101 23.43 -25.59 11.45
C ALA A 101 24.12 -24.77 12.55
N SER A 102 25.15 -23.97 12.23
CA SER A 102 25.83 -23.13 13.24
C SER A 102 25.03 -21.89 13.64
N ASP A 103 24.07 -21.47 12.81
CA ASP A 103 23.28 -20.25 13.01
C ASP A 103 22.23 -20.45 14.14
N PRO A 104 22.22 -19.58 15.17
CA PRO A 104 21.24 -19.67 16.25
C PRO A 104 19.78 -19.57 15.78
N TYR A 105 19.49 -18.79 14.73
CA TYR A 105 18.11 -18.62 14.23
C TYR A 105 17.61 -19.91 13.57
N LEU A 106 18.46 -20.57 12.77
CA LEU A 106 18.13 -21.86 12.15
C LEU A 106 17.97 -22.98 13.19
N LYS A 107 18.82 -22.98 14.22
CA LYS A 107 18.65 -23.91 15.35
C LYS A 107 17.32 -23.69 16.07
N GLY A 108 16.89 -22.43 16.25
CA GLY A 108 15.59 -22.10 16.85
C GLY A 108 14.41 -22.72 16.12
N LEU A 109 14.49 -22.82 14.77
CA LEU A 109 13.44 -23.41 13.95
C LEU A 109 13.25 -24.93 14.17
N THR A 110 14.23 -25.62 14.78
CA THR A 110 14.10 -27.06 15.08
C THR A 110 12.96 -27.38 16.04
N ASN A 111 12.59 -26.44 16.91
CA ASN A 111 11.54 -26.60 17.91
C ASN A 111 10.14 -26.47 17.30
N ILE A 112 9.99 -25.64 16.27
CA ILE A 112 8.73 -25.40 15.56
C ILE A 112 8.57 -26.28 14.30
N TYR A 113 9.54 -27.14 14.02
CA TYR A 113 9.52 -28.04 12.88
C TYR A 113 8.62 -29.26 13.13
N GLU A 114 7.59 -29.40 12.29
CA GLU A 114 6.70 -30.56 12.22
C GLU A 114 7.05 -31.42 11.00
N GLY A 115 7.74 -32.54 11.23
CA GLY A 115 7.99 -33.53 10.18
C GLY A 115 6.69 -34.25 9.80
N GLN A 116 6.29 -34.16 8.53
CA GLN A 116 5.15 -34.90 7.98
C GLN A 116 5.60 -36.18 7.26
N SER A 117 4.69 -37.15 7.21
CA SER A 117 4.92 -38.44 6.54
C SER A 117 4.98 -38.29 5.02
N SER A 118 4.20 -37.36 4.46
CA SER A 118 4.16 -37.08 3.03
C SER A 118 4.40 -35.60 2.71
N THR A 119 5.07 -35.36 1.58
CA THR A 119 5.24 -34.02 1.01
C THR A 119 3.89 -33.38 0.67
N GLU A 120 2.91 -34.17 0.25
CA GLU A 120 1.58 -33.66 -0.08
C GLU A 120 0.84 -33.17 1.17
N GLU A 121 0.96 -33.88 2.30
CA GLU A 121 0.35 -33.46 3.57
C GLU A 121 0.94 -32.14 4.09
N ALA A 122 2.26 -31.98 3.96
CA ALA A 122 2.94 -30.73 4.28
C ALA A 122 2.47 -29.59 3.36
N TYR A 123 2.32 -29.87 2.06
CA TYR A 123 1.82 -28.90 1.08
C TYR A 123 0.38 -28.44 1.39
N GLN A 124 -0.51 -29.37 1.77
CA GLN A 124 -1.89 -29.04 2.16
C GLN A 124 -1.96 -28.15 3.41
N LYS A 125 -1.04 -28.28 4.36
CA LYS A 125 -0.94 -27.38 5.52
C LYS A 125 -0.50 -25.97 5.12
N VAL A 126 0.34 -25.86 4.09
CA VAL A 126 0.83 -24.58 3.55
C VAL A 126 -0.27 -23.86 2.79
N LEU A 127 -1.08 -24.58 2.02
CA LEU A 127 -2.27 -24.03 1.35
C LEU A 127 -3.31 -23.47 2.35
N LYS A 128 -3.40 -24.05 3.54
CA LYS A 128 -4.25 -23.54 4.63
C LYS A 128 -3.68 -22.30 5.34
N GLY A 129 -2.45 -21.87 4.99
CA GLY A 129 -1.78 -20.72 5.60
C GLY A 129 -1.31 -20.95 7.03
N THR A 130 -1.27 -22.19 7.51
CA THR A 130 -0.93 -22.53 8.91
C THR A 130 0.55 -22.86 9.09
N ALA A 131 1.27 -23.16 8.01
CA ALA A 131 2.67 -23.57 8.07
C ALA A 131 3.46 -23.09 6.84
N VAL A 132 4.77 -22.96 7.01
CA VAL A 132 5.75 -22.65 5.95
C VAL A 132 6.41 -23.93 5.48
N PHE A 133 6.58 -24.06 4.17
CA PHE A 133 7.14 -25.26 3.56
C PHE A 133 8.66 -25.18 3.42
N LEU A 134 9.38 -26.06 4.11
CA LEU A 134 10.84 -26.12 4.02
C LEU A 134 11.28 -27.16 2.98
N GLN A 135 11.75 -26.68 1.82
CA GLN A 135 12.22 -27.51 0.71
C GLN A 135 13.32 -26.84 -0.11
N ASN A 136 13.92 -27.62 -1.02
CA ASN A 136 14.82 -27.10 -2.04
C ASN A 136 14.08 -26.12 -2.99
N ARG A 137 14.76 -25.01 -3.34
CA ARG A 137 14.30 -24.01 -4.31
C ARG A 137 13.78 -24.62 -5.62
N ALA A 138 14.50 -25.57 -6.21
CA ALA A 138 14.11 -26.19 -7.48
C ALA A 138 12.74 -26.89 -7.40
N PHE A 139 12.44 -27.50 -6.25
CA PHE A 139 11.17 -28.16 -6.01
C PHE A 139 10.03 -27.16 -5.81
N VAL A 140 10.26 -26.08 -5.06
CA VAL A 140 9.27 -25.01 -4.87
C VAL A 140 8.94 -24.33 -6.21
N GLU A 141 9.96 -24.03 -7.03
CA GLU A 141 9.75 -23.47 -8.37
C GLU A 141 8.97 -24.42 -9.29
N PHE A 142 9.24 -25.73 -9.21
CA PHE A 142 8.48 -26.74 -9.94
C PHE A 142 7.01 -26.77 -9.53
N ILE A 143 6.71 -26.78 -8.22
CA ILE A 143 5.32 -26.73 -7.72
C ILE A 143 4.66 -25.42 -8.14
N ALA A 144 5.36 -24.29 -8.00
CA ALA A 144 4.83 -22.98 -8.38
C ALA A 144 4.35 -22.97 -9.85
N ARG A 145 5.18 -23.49 -10.76
CA ARG A 145 4.87 -23.55 -12.20
C ARG A 145 3.81 -24.58 -12.57
N THR A 146 3.72 -25.69 -11.84
CA THR A 146 2.79 -26.78 -12.19
C THR A 146 1.41 -26.62 -11.56
N LYS A 147 1.30 -25.89 -10.44
CA LYS A 147 0.06 -25.76 -9.66
C LYS A 147 -0.57 -24.36 -9.72
N PHE A 148 0.18 -23.33 -10.10
CA PHE A 148 -0.30 -21.92 -10.11
C PHE A 148 -0.14 -21.22 -11.48
N THR A 149 0.11 -21.97 -12.55
CA THR A 149 0.01 -21.50 -13.95
C THR A 149 -1.24 -22.09 -14.58
#